data_AF-A0AAQ4F1K5-F1
#
_entry.id   AF-A0AAQ4F1K5-F1
#
_cell.length_a   1.000
_cell.length_b   1.000
_cell.length_c   1.000
_cell.angle_alpha   90.00
_cell.angle_beta   90.00
_cell.angle_gamma   90.00
#
_symmetry.space_group_name_H-M   'P 1'
#
loop_
_entity.id
_entity.type
_entity.pdbx_description
1 polymer ?
#
loop_
_entity_poly.entity_id
_entity_poly.type
_entity_poly.pdbx_seq_one_letter_code
_entity_poly.pdbx_strand_id
1 'polypeptide(L)'
;MEPKSNASSANSVIFSLKEEVGALARALQIFKDNDVNLVHIESRSSARFKDGYEFIVNFSPTEGKVHEALEQIKSMSQYVQVISRDLPPKSDDAVPWFPRKIKDLDIFANHILSYGSELDADHPGFTDEKYRQRRKYFADIAYNYKHGQPIPRVEYTEEETKTWGTVFHELTKLYKTHACREHNHIFPLLMENCGYREDNVPQLEDVSNFLRDCTGFTLRPVAGLLSSRDFLAGLAFRVFHSTQYIRHPSQPLYTPEPDICHELLGHAPLFADPSFARFSQEIGLASLGAPDDYIEKLAT
;
A
#
# COMPACT_ATOMS: atom_id res chain seq x y z
N MET A 1 -15.61 18.12 13.49
CA MET A 1 -15.99 16.71 13.69
C MET A 1 -15.28 15.91 12.63
N GLU A 2 -14.13 15.33 12.97
CA GLU A 2 -13.47 14.38 12.08
C GLU A 2 -14.44 13.23 11.78
N PRO A 3 -14.59 12.81 10.52
CA PRO A 3 -15.33 11.60 10.23
C PRO A 3 -14.60 10.46 10.95
N LYS A 4 -15.29 9.79 11.88
CA LYS A 4 -14.85 8.50 12.40
C LYS A 4 -14.48 7.67 11.18
N SER A 5 -13.20 7.32 11.05
CA SER A 5 -12.76 6.45 9.98
C SER A 5 -13.66 5.22 10.02
N ASN A 6 -14.26 4.89 8.88
CA ASN A 6 -14.79 3.54 8.67
C ASN A 6 -13.55 2.63 8.68
N ALA A 7 -13.02 2.34 9.87
CA ALA A 7 -12.02 1.33 10.09
C ALA A 7 -12.70 0.01 9.73
N SER A 8 -12.62 -0.36 8.46
CA SER A 8 -13.00 -1.67 7.99
C SER A 8 -12.03 -2.67 8.62
N SER A 9 -12.35 -3.05 9.86
CA SER A 9 -11.82 -4.12 10.69
C SER A 9 -10.49 -4.73 10.19
N ALA A 10 -9.37 -4.12 10.59
CA ALA A 10 -8.05 -4.74 10.48
C ALA A 10 -7.84 -5.83 11.55
N ASN A 11 -8.93 -6.50 11.93
CA ASN A 11 -9.01 -7.54 12.94
C ASN A 11 -9.80 -8.70 12.37
N SER A 12 -9.11 -9.83 12.24
CA SER A 12 -9.63 -11.06 11.67
C SER A 12 -9.22 -12.23 12.53
N VAL A 13 -10.09 -13.21 12.65
CA VAL A 13 -9.73 -14.54 13.15
C VAL A 13 -9.97 -15.54 12.03
N ILE A 14 -8.95 -16.36 11.79
CA ILE A 14 -9.03 -17.50 10.89
C ILE A 14 -9.09 -18.73 11.77
N PHE A 15 -10.11 -19.56 11.60
CA PHE A 15 -10.20 -20.80 12.34
C PHE A 15 -10.76 -21.93 11.48
N SER A 16 -10.31 -23.16 11.76
CA SER A 16 -10.75 -24.35 11.07
C SER A 16 -11.63 -25.21 11.97
N LEU A 17 -12.79 -25.60 11.46
CA LEU A 17 -13.70 -26.55 12.11
C LEU A 17 -13.86 -27.78 11.23
N LYS A 18 -14.08 -28.92 11.88
CA LYS A 18 -14.50 -30.14 11.21
C LYS A 18 -15.91 -29.97 10.63
N GLU A 19 -16.14 -30.52 9.44
CA GLU A 19 -17.44 -30.49 8.78
C GLU A 19 -18.48 -31.30 9.56
N GLU A 20 -19.36 -30.60 10.27
CA GLU A 20 -20.46 -31.18 11.04
C GLU A 20 -21.67 -30.22 11.05
N VAL A 21 -22.88 -30.78 11.21
CA VAL A 21 -24.11 -29.98 11.23
C VAL A 21 -24.05 -28.95 12.36
N GLY A 22 -24.26 -27.68 11.99
CA GLY A 22 -24.28 -26.56 12.93
C GLY A 22 -22.90 -26.09 13.43
N ALA A 23 -21.78 -26.59 12.89
CA ALA A 23 -20.44 -26.19 13.32
C ALA A 23 -20.23 -24.66 13.23
N LEU A 24 -20.56 -24.06 12.09
CA LEU A 24 -20.49 -22.61 11.92
C LEU A 24 -21.44 -21.88 12.88
N ALA A 25 -22.69 -22.34 13.02
CA ALA A 25 -23.66 -21.71 13.91
C ALA A 25 -23.17 -21.66 15.36
N ARG A 26 -22.53 -22.74 15.85
CA ARG A 26 -21.90 -22.78 17.18
C ARG A 26 -20.77 -21.75 17.31
N ALA A 27 -19.92 -21.63 16.29
CA ALA A 27 -18.85 -20.64 16.31
C ALA A 27 -19.39 -19.20 16.28
N LEU A 28 -20.40 -18.90 15.46
CA LEU A 28 -21.02 -17.57 15.42
C LEU A 28 -21.77 -17.23 16.72
N GLN A 29 -22.32 -18.24 17.40
CA GLN A 29 -22.97 -18.07 18.69
C GLN A 29 -21.98 -17.59 19.76
N ILE A 30 -20.71 -18.04 19.74
CA ILE A 30 -19.67 -17.54 20.65
C ILE A 30 -19.47 -16.04 20.50
N PHE A 31 -19.36 -15.53 19.27
CA PHE A 31 -19.21 -14.08 19.05
C PHE A 31 -20.43 -13.32 19.58
N LYS A 32 -21.64 -13.84 19.33
CA LYS A 32 -22.88 -13.27 19.84
C LYS A 32 -22.94 -13.26 21.37
N ASP A 33 -22.60 -14.35 22.03
CA ASP A 33 -22.65 -14.48 23.49
C ASP A 33 -21.65 -13.58 24.20
N ASN A 34 -20.56 -13.24 23.51
CA ASN A 34 -19.53 -12.32 23.98
C ASN A 34 -19.73 -10.88 23.47
N ASP A 35 -20.86 -10.57 22.84
CA ASP A 35 -21.19 -9.23 22.30
C ASP A 35 -20.16 -8.68 21.30
N VAL A 36 -19.54 -9.56 20.50
CA VAL A 36 -18.55 -9.21 19.49
C VAL A 36 -19.22 -9.07 18.14
N ASN A 37 -19.26 -7.84 17.61
CA ASN A 37 -19.84 -7.56 16.31
C ASN A 37 -18.99 -8.07 15.14
N LEU A 38 -19.63 -8.74 14.19
CA LEU A 38 -18.99 -9.31 13.00
C LEU A 38 -19.24 -8.42 11.78
N VAL A 39 -18.15 -8.05 11.10
CA VAL A 39 -18.19 -7.15 9.93
C VAL A 39 -18.25 -7.95 8.63
N HIS A 40 -17.53 -9.07 8.58
CA HIS A 40 -17.48 -9.92 7.40
C HIS A 40 -17.21 -11.36 7.79
N ILE A 41 -17.86 -12.30 7.10
CA ILE A 41 -17.66 -13.74 7.29
C ILE A 41 -17.47 -14.35 5.91
N GLU A 42 -16.38 -15.07 5.74
CA GLU A 42 -16.09 -15.85 4.56
C GLU A 42 -15.75 -17.29 4.98
N SER A 43 -16.28 -18.28 4.25
CA SER A 43 -15.96 -19.69 4.46
C SER A 43 -15.36 -20.30 3.19
N ARG A 44 -14.40 -21.21 3.37
CA ARG A 44 -13.75 -21.95 2.28
C ARG A 44 -13.43 -23.37 2.74
N SER A 45 -13.33 -24.31 1.81
CA SER A 45 -12.77 -25.63 2.11
C SER A 45 -11.34 -25.48 2.64
N SER A 46 -11.00 -26.17 3.72
CA SER A 46 -9.68 -26.07 4.31
C SER A 46 -8.63 -26.69 3.39
N ALA A 47 -7.52 -25.98 3.21
CA ALA A 47 -6.33 -26.54 2.56
C ALA A 47 -5.51 -27.43 3.51
N ARG A 48 -5.76 -27.33 4.82
CA ARG A 48 -5.02 -28.02 5.90
C ARG A 48 -5.68 -29.34 6.31
N PHE A 49 -7.01 -29.39 6.31
CA PHE A 49 -7.78 -30.53 6.80
C PHE A 49 -8.75 -31.02 5.73
N LYS A 50 -8.67 -32.33 5.39
CA LYS A 50 -9.43 -32.94 4.28
C LYS A 50 -10.96 -32.81 4.41
N ASP A 51 -11.47 -32.86 5.65
CA ASP A 51 -12.91 -32.75 5.96
C ASP A 51 -13.18 -31.52 6.86
N GLY A 52 -12.43 -30.44 6.62
CA GLY A 52 -12.50 -29.21 7.40
C GLY A 52 -12.92 -28.01 6.56
N TYR A 53 -13.56 -27.04 7.21
CA TYR A 53 -13.82 -25.72 6.65
C TYR A 53 -13.00 -24.68 7.41
N GLU A 54 -12.43 -23.74 6.65
CA GLU A 54 -11.80 -22.55 7.18
C GLU A 54 -12.77 -21.38 7.14
N PHE A 55 -12.91 -20.72 8.28
CA PHE A 55 -13.72 -19.52 8.44
C PHE A 55 -12.79 -18.34 8.66
N ILE A 56 -13.05 -17.26 7.93
CA ILE A 56 -12.38 -15.98 8.08
C ILE A 56 -13.44 -15.01 8.58
N VAL A 57 -13.30 -14.57 9.82
CA VAL A 57 -14.25 -13.69 10.47
C VAL A 57 -13.56 -12.38 10.77
N ASN A 58 -14.01 -11.30 10.15
CA ASN A 58 -13.59 -9.95 10.49
C ASN A 58 -14.54 -9.38 11.55
N PHE A 59 -13.99 -8.78 12.59
CA PHE A 59 -14.78 -8.30 13.74
C PHE A 59 -14.35 -6.90 14.17
N SER A 60 -15.24 -6.21 14.89
CA SER A 60 -14.92 -4.91 15.51
C SER A 60 -14.17 -5.12 16.83
N PRO A 61 -13.05 -4.41 17.08
CA PRO A 61 -12.31 -4.54 18.34
C PRO A 61 -12.92 -3.71 19.48
N THR A 62 -13.86 -2.81 19.19
CA THR A 62 -14.35 -1.79 20.15
C THR A 62 -15.49 -2.27 21.03
N GLU A 63 -16.08 -3.43 20.74
CA GLU A 63 -17.31 -3.91 21.37
C GLU A 63 -17.12 -5.34 21.90
N GLY A 64 -17.68 -5.59 23.09
CA GLY A 64 -17.75 -6.92 23.69
C GLY A 64 -16.45 -7.45 24.29
N LYS A 65 -16.47 -8.77 24.53
CA LYS A 65 -15.39 -9.52 25.18
C LYS A 65 -14.57 -10.31 24.16
N VAL A 66 -13.87 -9.59 23.30
CA VAL A 66 -13.10 -10.17 22.17
C VAL A 66 -12.14 -11.26 22.63
N HIS A 67 -11.38 -11.05 23.71
CA HIS A 67 -10.43 -12.05 24.19
C HIS A 67 -11.11 -13.35 24.66
N GLU A 68 -12.22 -13.25 25.40
CA GLU A 68 -13.00 -14.42 25.83
C GLU A 68 -13.57 -15.19 24.64
N ALA A 69 -14.07 -14.48 23.62
CA ALA A 69 -14.56 -15.09 22.38
C ALA A 69 -13.46 -15.84 21.62
N LEU A 70 -12.27 -15.23 21.49
CA LEU A 70 -11.14 -15.83 20.78
C LEU A 70 -10.61 -17.08 21.49
N GLU A 71 -10.52 -17.09 22.82
CA GLU A 71 -10.14 -18.28 23.60
C GLU A 71 -11.19 -19.40 23.46
N GLN A 72 -12.48 -19.07 23.45
CA GLN A 72 -13.54 -20.06 23.20
C GLN A 72 -13.45 -20.64 21.78
N ILE A 73 -13.22 -19.80 20.76
CA ILE A 73 -12.99 -20.26 19.38
C ILE A 73 -11.76 -21.15 19.28
N LYS A 74 -10.66 -20.77 19.94
CA LYS A 74 -9.43 -21.57 20.03
C LYS A 74 -9.68 -22.95 20.62
N SER A 75 -10.51 -23.04 21.66
CA SER A 75 -10.83 -24.31 22.33
C SER A 75 -11.63 -25.29 21.46
N MET A 76 -12.44 -24.79 20.51
CA MET A 76 -13.30 -25.64 19.66
C MET A 76 -12.73 -25.88 18.25
N SER A 77 -11.64 -25.21 17.88
CA SER A 77 -11.09 -25.23 16.53
C SER A 77 -9.87 -26.13 16.41
N GLN A 78 -9.71 -26.77 15.25
CA GLN A 78 -8.50 -27.56 14.95
C GLN A 78 -7.29 -26.67 14.65
N TYR A 79 -7.57 -25.44 14.25
CA TYR A 79 -6.59 -24.40 13.96
C TYR A 79 -7.24 -23.05 14.25
N VAL A 80 -6.48 -22.13 14.82
CA VAL A 80 -6.87 -20.74 14.96
C VAL A 80 -5.67 -19.83 14.74
N GLN A 81 -5.89 -18.71 14.10
CA GLN A 81 -4.91 -17.64 13.95
C GLN A 81 -5.64 -16.31 14.08
N VAL A 82 -5.17 -15.47 14.99
CA VAL A 82 -5.67 -14.11 15.16
C VAL A 82 -4.75 -13.18 14.37
N ILE A 83 -5.34 -12.36 13.50
CA ILE A 83 -4.65 -11.38 12.68
C ILE A 83 -5.21 -10.01 13.04
N SER A 84 -4.40 -9.14 13.64
CA SER A 84 -4.91 -7.89 14.22
C SER A 84 -3.93 -6.73 14.07
N ARG A 85 -4.49 -5.53 13.89
CA ARG A 85 -3.75 -4.26 13.92
C ARG A 85 -3.84 -3.55 15.28
N ASP A 86 -4.91 -3.84 16.04
CA ASP A 86 -5.30 -3.08 17.24
C ASP A 86 -5.13 -3.86 18.55
N LEU A 87 -5.09 -5.19 18.50
CA LEU A 87 -4.86 -6.01 19.68
C LEU A 87 -3.37 -5.99 20.01
N PRO A 88 -2.98 -5.59 21.23
CA PRO A 88 -1.58 -5.57 21.61
C PRO A 88 -0.99 -6.98 21.48
N PRO A 89 0.28 -7.10 21.04
CA PRO A 89 1.02 -8.37 20.96
C PRO A 89 1.31 -9.01 22.34
N LYS A 90 0.51 -8.70 23.37
CA LYS A 90 0.57 -9.32 24.70
C LYS A 90 -0.08 -10.71 24.75
N SER A 91 -0.74 -11.14 23.68
CA SER A 91 -0.92 -12.57 23.40
C SER A 91 0.16 -12.96 22.40
N ASP A 92 1.13 -13.79 22.80
CA ASP A 92 2.22 -14.31 21.95
C ASP A 92 1.74 -15.01 20.64
N ASP A 93 0.43 -15.15 20.45
CA ASP A 93 -0.22 -15.86 19.34
C ASP A 93 -0.83 -14.95 18.24
N ALA A 94 -0.83 -13.61 18.41
CA ALA A 94 -1.45 -12.71 17.43
C ALA A 94 -0.46 -12.27 16.35
N VAL A 95 -0.83 -12.46 15.08
CA VAL A 95 -0.03 -12.01 13.94
C VAL A 95 -0.45 -10.59 13.54
N PRO A 96 0.49 -9.67 13.29
CA PRO A 96 0.17 -8.34 12.79
C PRO A 96 -0.70 -8.41 11.53
N TRP A 97 -1.71 -7.53 11.43
CA TRP A 97 -2.58 -7.50 10.26
C TRP A 97 -1.82 -7.19 8.97
N PHE A 98 -2.22 -7.85 7.89
CA PHE A 98 -1.73 -7.62 6.54
C PHE A 98 -2.84 -7.82 5.50
N PRO A 99 -2.80 -7.09 4.37
CA PRO A 99 -3.75 -7.26 3.27
C PRO A 99 -3.65 -8.66 2.67
N ARG A 100 -4.80 -9.28 2.37
CA ARG A 100 -4.85 -10.66 1.82
C ARG A 100 -5.24 -10.69 0.35
N LYS A 101 -6.01 -9.71 -0.09
CA LYS A 101 -6.39 -9.48 -1.49
C LYS A 101 -5.80 -8.12 -1.90
N ILE A 102 -5.45 -7.96 -3.17
CA ILE A 102 -4.91 -6.70 -3.70
C ILE A 102 -5.84 -5.49 -3.45
N LYS A 103 -7.16 -5.71 -3.41
CA LYS A 103 -8.14 -4.66 -3.07
C LYS A 103 -8.09 -4.22 -1.61
N ASP A 104 -7.54 -5.04 -0.72
CA ASP A 104 -7.43 -4.71 0.71
C ASP A 104 -6.38 -3.60 0.95
N LEU A 105 -5.55 -3.27 -0.05
CA LEU A 105 -4.70 -2.08 -0.04
C LEU A 105 -5.52 -0.78 0.09
N ASP A 106 -6.79 -0.77 -0.33
CA ASP A 106 -7.70 0.38 -0.16
C ASP A 106 -7.99 0.72 1.31
N ILE A 107 -7.72 -0.21 2.25
CA ILE A 107 -8.00 -0.06 3.68
C ILE A 107 -7.03 0.92 4.34
N PHE A 108 -5.76 0.92 3.91
CA PHE A 108 -4.71 1.71 4.55
C PHE A 108 -4.05 2.73 3.63
N ALA A 109 -4.41 2.80 2.35
CA ALA A 109 -3.84 3.75 1.40
C ALA A 109 -3.96 5.24 1.84
N ASN A 110 -4.89 5.53 2.77
CA ASN A 110 -5.12 6.87 3.30
C ASN A 110 -4.46 7.10 4.68
N HIS A 111 -3.73 6.11 5.22
CA HIS A 111 -3.01 6.22 6.50
C HIS A 111 -1.64 6.88 6.29
N ILE A 112 -1.67 8.17 6.00
CA ILE A 112 -0.47 8.97 5.71
C ILE A 112 0.20 9.39 7.03
N LEU A 113 1.51 9.14 7.14
CA LEU A 113 2.32 9.55 8.28
C LEU A 113 2.89 10.96 8.12
N SER A 114 3.38 11.29 6.92
CA SER A 114 4.03 12.57 6.63
C SER A 114 3.99 12.90 5.14
N TYR A 115 4.41 14.12 4.79
CA TYR A 115 4.50 14.63 3.41
C TYR A 115 3.18 14.50 2.62
N GLY A 116 2.05 14.65 3.33
CA GLY A 116 0.71 14.67 2.75
C GLY A 116 0.36 16.03 2.14
N SER A 117 -0.84 16.55 2.43
CA SER A 117 -1.22 17.92 2.09
C SER A 117 -0.65 18.97 3.05
N GLU A 118 -0.27 18.56 4.26
CA GLU A 118 0.37 19.42 5.24
C GLU A 118 1.89 19.34 5.06
N LEU A 119 2.52 20.51 5.01
CA LEU A 119 3.95 20.66 4.77
C LEU A 119 4.61 21.15 6.06
N ASP A 120 5.82 20.68 6.31
CA ASP A 120 6.65 21.14 7.42
C ASP A 120 7.06 22.61 7.22
N ALA A 121 7.34 23.33 8.31
CA ALA A 121 7.62 24.77 8.28
C ALA A 121 8.89 25.15 7.49
N ASP A 122 9.84 24.22 7.37
CA ASP A 122 11.08 24.34 6.60
C ASP A 122 10.93 23.90 5.13
N HIS A 123 9.77 23.36 4.73
CA HIS A 123 9.51 22.99 3.35
C HIS A 123 9.45 24.25 2.46
N PRO A 124 10.10 24.27 1.26
CA PRO A 124 10.19 25.47 0.41
C PRO A 124 8.83 26.02 -0.04
N GLY A 125 7.81 25.16 -0.11
CA GLY A 125 6.41 25.52 -0.41
C GLY A 125 5.52 25.81 0.81
N PHE A 126 6.05 25.90 2.03
CA PHE A 126 5.24 26.09 3.25
C PHE A 126 4.42 27.39 3.23
N THR A 127 4.99 28.47 2.72
CA THR A 127 4.32 29.77 2.60
C THR A 127 3.67 30.01 1.25
N ASP A 128 3.83 29.09 0.29
CA ASP A 128 3.21 29.17 -1.02
C ASP A 128 1.79 28.58 -0.97
N GLU A 129 0.79 29.46 -0.89
CA GLU A 129 -0.62 29.07 -0.86
C GLU A 129 -1.06 28.30 -2.12
N LYS A 130 -0.52 28.64 -3.30
CA LYS A 130 -0.86 27.95 -4.55
C LYS A 130 -0.30 26.54 -4.54
N TYR A 131 0.95 26.37 -4.13
CA TYR A 131 1.57 25.05 -4.01
C TYR A 131 0.85 24.18 -2.97
N ARG A 132 0.44 24.75 -1.82
CA ARG A 132 -0.33 24.03 -0.80
C ARG A 132 -1.70 23.58 -1.31
N GLN A 133 -2.42 24.45 -2.02
CA GLN A 133 -3.70 24.07 -2.66
C GLN A 133 -3.48 22.98 -3.71
N ARG A 134 -2.39 23.07 -4.48
CA ARG A 134 -2.02 22.07 -5.48
C ARG A 134 -1.67 20.72 -4.84
N ARG A 135 -0.97 20.69 -3.71
CA ARG A 135 -0.72 19.47 -2.92
C ARG A 135 -2.00 18.84 -2.38
N LYS A 136 -2.94 19.65 -1.89
CA LYS A 136 -4.24 19.17 -1.47
C LYS A 136 -5.01 18.50 -2.62
N TYR A 137 -4.96 19.08 -3.82
CA TYR A 137 -5.57 18.47 -5.02
C TYR A 137 -5.01 17.06 -5.30
N PHE A 138 -3.69 16.87 -5.24
CA PHE A 138 -3.07 15.55 -5.41
C PHE A 138 -3.43 14.57 -4.28
N ALA A 139 -3.48 15.05 -3.04
CA ALA A 139 -3.90 14.24 -1.91
C ALA A 139 -5.36 13.77 -2.05
N ASP A 140 -6.25 14.66 -2.48
CA ASP A 140 -7.66 14.35 -2.73
C ASP A 140 -7.83 13.28 -3.83
N ILE A 141 -6.99 13.29 -4.89
CA ILE A 141 -6.97 12.21 -5.89
C ILE A 141 -6.65 10.87 -5.22
N ALA A 142 -5.55 10.80 -4.46
CA ALA A 142 -5.11 9.57 -3.82
C ALA A 142 -6.14 9.06 -2.79
N TYR A 143 -6.75 9.95 -2.00
CA TYR A 143 -7.74 9.58 -0.99
C TYR A 143 -9.01 8.96 -1.57
N ASN A 144 -9.39 9.38 -2.78
CA ASN A 144 -10.58 8.90 -3.47
C ASN A 144 -10.32 7.73 -4.42
N TYR A 145 -9.06 7.42 -4.73
CA TYR A 145 -8.71 6.28 -5.58
C TYR A 145 -9.05 4.95 -4.91
N LYS A 146 -9.64 4.03 -5.69
CA LYS A 146 -9.92 2.65 -5.30
C LYS A 146 -9.35 1.65 -6.29
N HIS A 147 -8.93 0.49 -5.79
CA HIS A 147 -8.37 -0.55 -6.64
C HIS A 147 -9.35 -0.96 -7.74
N GLY A 148 -8.85 -1.05 -8.99
CA GLY A 148 -9.63 -1.38 -10.17
C GLY A 148 -10.14 -0.16 -10.96
N GLN A 149 -10.01 1.05 -10.41
CA GLN A 149 -10.23 2.28 -11.17
C GLN A 149 -8.98 2.63 -12.00
N PRO A 150 -9.14 3.30 -13.16
CA PRO A 150 -8.00 3.93 -13.81
C PRO A 150 -7.44 5.05 -12.91
N ILE A 151 -6.12 5.23 -12.90
CA ILE A 151 -5.47 6.28 -12.12
C ILE A 151 -5.85 7.64 -12.74
N PRO A 152 -6.39 8.59 -11.95
CA PRO A 152 -6.76 9.90 -12.49
C PRO A 152 -5.58 10.62 -13.13
N ARG A 153 -5.79 11.04 -14.38
CA ARG A 153 -4.82 11.85 -15.11
C ARG A 153 -4.80 13.27 -14.55
N VAL A 154 -3.62 13.87 -14.51
CA VAL A 154 -3.41 15.24 -14.05
C VAL A 154 -2.86 16.09 -15.19
N GLU A 155 -3.52 17.22 -15.43
CA GLU A 155 -2.98 18.30 -16.24
C GLU A 155 -1.96 19.07 -15.38
N TYR A 156 -0.68 18.80 -15.62
CA TYR A 156 0.41 19.52 -14.97
C TYR A 156 0.53 20.93 -15.55
N THR A 157 0.84 21.91 -14.71
CA THR A 157 1.06 23.29 -15.16
C THR A 157 2.36 23.41 -15.96
N GLU A 158 2.52 24.52 -16.68
CA GLU A 158 3.77 24.81 -17.38
C GLU A 158 4.98 24.89 -16.42
N GLU A 159 4.77 25.44 -15.21
CA GLU A 159 5.81 25.53 -14.18
C GLU A 159 6.20 24.15 -13.65
N GLU A 160 5.22 23.30 -13.35
CA GLU A 160 5.44 21.91 -12.94
C GLU A 160 6.20 21.14 -14.04
N THR A 161 5.77 21.29 -15.30
CA THR A 161 6.43 20.64 -16.45
C THR A 161 7.87 21.14 -16.63
N LYS A 162 8.13 22.42 -16.40
CA LYS A 162 9.49 22.99 -16.45
C LYS A 162 10.38 22.47 -15.32
N THR A 163 9.84 22.32 -14.11
CA THR A 163 10.57 21.70 -12.98
C THR A 163 10.94 20.26 -13.30
N TRP A 164 10.01 19.48 -13.84
CA TRP A 164 10.28 18.13 -14.34
C TRP A 164 11.37 18.12 -15.40
N GLY A 165 11.26 18.98 -16.42
CA GLY A 165 12.23 19.05 -17.51
C GLY A 165 13.64 19.37 -17.02
N THR A 166 13.76 20.26 -16.03
CA THR A 166 15.05 20.57 -15.40
C THR A 166 15.68 19.33 -14.76
N VAL A 167 14.90 18.56 -13.99
CA VAL A 167 15.40 17.32 -13.33
C VAL A 167 15.70 16.24 -14.36
N PHE A 168 14.81 16.04 -15.32
CA PHE A 168 14.95 15.06 -16.40
C PHE A 168 16.23 15.31 -17.20
N HIS A 169 16.47 16.56 -17.59
CA HIS A 169 17.64 16.97 -18.36
C HIS A 169 18.95 16.68 -17.63
N GLU A 170 19.04 17.00 -16.34
CA GLU A 170 20.25 16.78 -15.56
C GLU A 170 20.52 15.30 -15.30
N LEU A 171 19.49 14.51 -14.95
CA LEU A 171 19.68 13.09 -14.64
C LEU A 171 19.98 12.25 -15.90
N THR A 172 19.33 12.55 -17.04
CA THR A 172 19.55 11.80 -18.28
C THR A 172 20.95 11.94 -18.85
N LYS A 173 21.66 13.04 -18.57
CA LYS A 173 23.10 13.19 -18.87
C LYS A 173 23.95 12.15 -18.12
N LEU A 174 23.53 11.74 -16.93
CA LEU A 174 24.33 10.91 -16.02
C LEU A 174 24.01 9.42 -16.15
N TYR A 175 22.81 9.03 -16.59
CA TYR A 175 22.37 7.63 -16.58
C TYR A 175 23.31 6.67 -17.32
N LYS A 176 23.80 7.05 -18.50
CA LYS A 176 24.69 6.20 -19.31
C LYS A 176 25.93 5.73 -18.55
N THR A 177 26.44 6.53 -17.61
CA THR A 177 27.67 6.26 -16.88
C THR A 177 27.46 5.90 -15.41
N HIS A 178 26.31 6.26 -14.82
CA HIS A 178 26.06 6.10 -13.38
C HIS A 178 24.92 5.15 -13.06
N ALA A 179 23.96 4.97 -13.96
CA ALA A 179 22.85 4.04 -13.73
C ALA A 179 23.27 2.60 -14.05
N CYS A 180 22.65 1.64 -13.37
CA CYS A 180 22.84 0.23 -13.68
C CYS A 180 22.37 -0.10 -15.11
N ARG A 181 22.79 -1.26 -15.61
CA ARG A 181 22.47 -1.71 -16.97
C ARG A 181 20.95 -1.84 -17.17
N GLU A 182 20.23 -2.34 -16.16
CA GLU A 182 18.79 -2.57 -16.20
C GLU A 182 18.03 -1.25 -16.38
N HIS A 183 18.43 -0.21 -15.64
CA HIS A 183 17.88 1.13 -15.84
C HIS A 183 18.14 1.64 -17.27
N ASN A 184 19.39 1.56 -17.75
CA ASN A 184 19.74 2.00 -19.11
C ASN A 184 19.07 1.18 -20.22
N HIS A 185 18.66 -0.05 -19.93
CA HIS A 185 17.92 -0.91 -20.85
C HIS A 185 16.44 -0.51 -20.93
N ILE A 186 15.79 -0.25 -19.79
CA ILE A 186 14.36 0.05 -19.72
C ILE A 186 14.04 1.51 -20.05
N PHE A 187 14.91 2.46 -19.68
CA PHE A 187 14.61 3.89 -19.80
C PHE A 187 14.23 4.33 -21.22
N PRO A 188 14.89 3.89 -22.31
CA PRO A 188 14.45 4.19 -23.67
C PRO A 188 13.03 3.71 -23.99
N LEU A 189 12.63 2.55 -23.46
CA LEU A 189 11.27 2.01 -23.66
C LEU A 189 10.22 2.88 -22.97
N LEU A 190 10.53 3.44 -21.80
CA LEU A 190 9.65 4.40 -21.12
C LEU A 190 9.52 5.72 -21.91
N MET A 191 10.58 6.18 -22.56
CA MET A 191 10.52 7.34 -23.46
C MET A 191 9.61 7.08 -24.67
N GLU A 192 9.70 5.89 -25.26
CA GLU A 192 8.92 5.51 -26.44
C GLU A 192 7.44 5.24 -26.12
N ASN A 193 7.14 4.60 -24.99
CA ASN A 193 5.80 4.06 -24.71
C ASN A 193 5.02 4.83 -23.63
N CYS A 194 5.71 5.53 -22.72
CA CYS A 194 5.09 6.16 -21.56
C CYS A 194 5.19 7.69 -21.56
N GLY A 195 5.71 8.29 -22.64
CA GLY A 195 5.82 9.74 -22.77
C GLY A 195 6.87 10.38 -21.88
N TYR A 196 7.92 9.63 -21.47
CA TYR A 196 9.06 10.20 -20.75
C TYR A 196 9.83 11.14 -21.66
N ARG A 197 9.67 12.45 -21.46
CA ARG A 197 10.35 13.51 -22.21
C ARG A 197 10.61 14.70 -21.30
N GLU A 198 11.56 15.54 -21.70
CA GLU A 198 11.88 16.77 -20.97
C GLU A 198 10.69 17.74 -20.90
N ASP A 199 9.81 17.72 -21.90
CA ASP A 199 8.67 18.61 -22.04
C ASP A 199 7.34 18.00 -21.55
N ASN A 200 7.36 16.85 -20.88
CA ASN A 200 6.15 16.14 -20.49
C ASN A 200 6.33 15.27 -19.24
N VAL A 201 5.52 15.53 -18.21
CA VAL A 201 5.41 14.67 -17.03
C VAL A 201 4.57 13.44 -17.39
N PRO A 202 5.10 12.21 -17.30
CA PRO A 202 4.34 10.99 -17.59
C PRO A 202 3.16 10.80 -16.63
N GLN A 203 2.07 10.22 -17.12
CA GLN A 203 0.90 9.93 -16.31
C GLN A 203 1.04 8.55 -15.66
N LEU A 204 0.75 8.46 -14.36
CA LEU A 204 0.86 7.19 -13.63
C LEU A 204 0.08 6.04 -14.27
N GLU A 205 -1.08 6.32 -14.89
CA GLU A 205 -1.89 5.31 -15.58
C GLU A 205 -1.11 4.66 -16.73
N ASP A 206 -0.43 5.44 -17.57
CA ASP A 206 0.34 4.93 -18.71
C ASP A 206 1.54 4.10 -18.22
N VAL A 207 2.24 4.61 -17.21
CA VAL A 207 3.37 3.90 -16.59
C VAL A 207 2.91 2.61 -15.91
N SER A 208 1.80 2.64 -15.19
CA SER A 208 1.21 1.46 -14.53
C SER A 208 0.83 0.39 -15.53
N ASN A 209 0.24 0.78 -16.67
CA ASN A 209 -0.10 -0.13 -17.76
C ASN A 209 1.15 -0.78 -18.37
N PHE A 210 2.20 0.01 -18.64
CA PHE A 210 3.48 -0.50 -19.12
C PHE A 210 4.13 -1.49 -18.14
N LEU A 211 4.22 -1.13 -16.86
CA LEU A 211 4.79 -2.01 -15.83
C LEU A 211 4.01 -3.32 -15.69
N ARG A 212 2.68 -3.26 -15.83
CA ARG A 212 1.83 -4.45 -15.75
C ARG A 212 2.13 -5.40 -16.88
N ASP A 213 2.34 -4.89 -18.09
CA ASP A 213 2.64 -5.70 -19.26
C ASP A 213 4.07 -6.25 -19.24
N CYS A 214 5.03 -5.56 -18.59
CA CYS A 214 6.40 -6.05 -18.42
C CYS A 214 6.55 -7.10 -17.32
N THR A 215 6.07 -6.80 -16.11
CA THR A 215 6.36 -7.60 -14.90
C THR A 215 5.13 -7.81 -14.00
N GLY A 216 3.96 -7.33 -14.40
CA GLY A 216 2.77 -7.34 -13.54
C GLY A 216 2.82 -6.33 -12.39
N PHE A 217 3.83 -5.46 -12.33
CA PHE A 217 3.83 -4.33 -11.39
C PHE A 217 2.78 -3.30 -11.78
N THR A 218 2.18 -2.65 -10.80
CA THR A 218 1.23 -1.55 -11.01
C THR A 218 1.53 -0.41 -10.06
N LEU A 219 1.17 0.80 -10.47
CA LEU A 219 1.26 1.98 -9.62
C LEU A 219 -0.08 2.23 -8.93
N ARG A 220 -0.01 2.78 -7.72
CA ARG A 220 -1.16 3.26 -6.97
C ARG A 220 -0.87 4.68 -6.48
N PRO A 221 -1.73 5.67 -6.77
CA PRO A 221 -1.54 7.02 -6.26
C PRO A 221 -1.60 7.02 -4.72
N VAL A 222 -0.63 7.69 -4.09
CA VAL A 222 -0.59 7.89 -2.64
C VAL A 222 -0.39 9.37 -2.31
N ALA A 223 -1.03 9.84 -1.24
CA ALA A 223 -1.01 11.26 -0.88
C ALA A 223 0.31 11.71 -0.24
N GLY A 224 1.08 10.78 0.32
CA GLY A 224 2.33 11.03 1.05
C GLY A 224 2.94 9.72 1.54
N LEU A 225 3.78 9.77 2.58
CA LEU A 225 4.43 8.56 3.12
C LEU A 225 3.45 7.70 3.92
N LEU A 226 3.42 6.41 3.58
CA LEU A 226 2.77 5.37 4.38
C LEU A 226 3.72 4.86 5.47
N SER A 227 3.18 4.11 6.43
CA SER A 227 4.03 3.32 7.33
C SER A 227 4.85 2.30 6.54
N SER A 228 6.05 1.96 7.02
CA SER A 228 6.91 0.96 6.38
C SER A 228 6.16 -0.37 6.17
N ARG A 229 5.36 -0.79 7.17
CA ARG A 229 4.52 -2.00 7.08
C ARG A 229 3.54 -1.93 5.91
N ASP A 230 2.79 -0.84 5.79
CA ASP A 230 1.76 -0.68 4.76
C ASP A 230 2.39 -0.56 3.36
N PHE A 231 3.48 0.20 3.24
CA PHE A 231 4.20 0.37 1.98
C PHE A 231 4.77 -0.96 1.48
N LEU A 232 5.53 -1.66 2.34
CA LEU A 232 6.13 -2.94 2.00
C LEU A 232 5.07 -4.00 1.69
N ALA A 233 3.96 -4.02 2.42
CA ALA A 233 2.85 -4.93 2.13
C ALA A 233 2.28 -4.75 0.71
N GLY A 234 2.31 -3.52 0.16
CA GLY A 234 1.95 -3.26 -1.24
C GLY A 234 2.84 -4.00 -2.24
N LEU A 235 4.15 -4.06 -1.97
CA LEU A 235 5.12 -4.72 -2.85
C LEU A 235 4.85 -6.22 -2.99
N ALA A 236 4.27 -6.88 -1.98
CA ALA A 236 3.88 -8.28 -2.04
C ALA A 236 2.90 -8.56 -3.19
N PHE A 237 2.07 -7.58 -3.53
CA PHE A 237 1.08 -7.62 -4.61
C PHE A 237 1.62 -7.01 -5.91
N ARG A 238 2.92 -6.70 -5.99
CA ARG A 238 3.52 -5.91 -7.07
C ARG A 238 2.82 -4.56 -7.26
N VAL A 239 2.39 -3.94 -6.15
CA VAL A 239 1.79 -2.60 -6.16
C VAL A 239 2.77 -1.63 -5.51
N PHE A 240 3.20 -0.65 -6.29
CA PHE A 240 4.04 0.44 -5.80
C PHE A 240 3.18 1.68 -5.54
N HIS A 241 3.24 2.20 -4.32
CA HIS A 241 2.56 3.43 -3.93
C HIS A 241 3.41 4.62 -4.39
N SER A 242 2.90 5.41 -5.33
CA SER A 242 3.63 6.50 -5.99
C SER A 242 2.88 7.81 -5.81
N THR A 243 3.61 8.86 -5.43
CA THR A 243 3.03 10.21 -5.36
C THR A 243 2.79 10.79 -6.77
N GLN A 244 1.87 11.74 -6.89
CA GLN A 244 1.59 12.45 -8.14
C GLN A 244 2.07 13.90 -8.17
N TYR A 245 2.38 14.47 -7.01
CA TYR A 245 2.84 15.85 -6.91
C TYR A 245 4.30 15.98 -7.35
N ILE A 246 4.68 17.18 -7.78
CA ILE A 246 6.07 17.51 -8.09
C ILE A 246 6.66 18.44 -7.03
N ARG A 247 7.97 18.35 -6.80
CA ARG A 247 8.73 19.23 -5.91
C ARG A 247 8.53 20.71 -6.23
N HIS A 248 8.76 21.56 -5.24
CA HIS A 248 8.62 23.00 -5.38
C HIS A 248 9.62 23.60 -6.40
N PRO A 249 9.20 24.51 -7.29
CA PRO A 249 10.04 25.01 -8.38
C PRO A 249 11.25 25.85 -7.93
N SER A 250 11.25 26.37 -6.69
CA SER A 250 12.40 27.14 -6.18
C SER A 250 13.64 26.29 -5.90
N GLN A 251 13.50 24.97 -5.75
CA GLN A 251 14.60 24.03 -5.50
C GLN A 251 14.45 22.77 -6.37
N PRO A 252 14.57 22.88 -7.71
CA PRO A 252 14.29 21.76 -8.60
C PRO A 252 15.27 20.59 -8.42
N LEU A 253 16.50 20.85 -7.97
CA LEU A 253 17.54 19.83 -7.82
C LEU A 253 17.58 19.16 -6.43
N TYR A 254 16.68 19.51 -5.52
CA TYR A 254 16.64 18.95 -4.17
C TYR A 254 15.22 18.84 -3.62
N THR A 255 14.91 17.71 -2.99
CA THR A 255 13.69 17.53 -2.21
C THR A 255 13.92 16.41 -1.20
N PRO A 256 13.45 16.55 0.07
CA PRO A 256 13.41 15.43 1.01
C PRO A 256 12.21 14.50 0.76
N GLU A 257 11.21 14.97 0.02
CA GLU A 257 9.98 14.23 -0.28
C GLU A 257 10.13 13.37 -1.56
N PRO A 258 9.49 12.18 -1.62
CA PRO A 258 9.47 11.34 -2.82
C PRO A 258 8.45 11.88 -3.82
N ASP A 259 8.77 12.96 -4.52
CA ASP A 259 7.91 13.54 -5.56
C ASP A 259 7.89 12.69 -6.85
N ILE A 260 7.01 13.03 -7.80
CA ILE A 260 6.84 12.31 -9.07
C ILE A 260 8.16 12.10 -9.84
N CYS A 261 9.13 13.01 -9.69
CA CYS A 261 10.45 12.84 -10.29
C CYS A 261 11.19 11.63 -9.69
N HIS A 262 11.20 11.51 -8.36
CA HIS A 262 11.79 10.36 -7.66
C HIS A 262 11.11 9.05 -8.07
N GLU A 263 9.78 9.04 -8.10
CA GLU A 263 9.01 7.83 -8.41
C GLU A 263 9.24 7.36 -9.85
N LEU A 264 9.12 8.27 -10.81
CA LEU A 264 9.14 7.91 -12.23
C LEU A 264 10.55 7.76 -12.78
N LEU A 265 11.52 8.55 -12.31
CA LEU A 265 12.89 8.50 -12.81
C LEU A 265 13.79 7.57 -11.98
N GLY A 266 13.46 7.34 -10.72
CA GLY A 266 14.18 6.41 -9.85
C GLY A 266 13.60 5.01 -9.87
N HIS A 267 12.36 4.87 -9.40
CA HIS A 267 11.75 3.56 -9.13
C HIS A 267 11.20 2.86 -10.36
N ALA A 268 10.35 3.53 -11.15
CA ALA A 268 9.60 2.91 -12.25
C ALA A 268 10.48 2.11 -13.24
N PRO A 269 11.67 2.57 -13.67
CA PRO A 269 12.50 1.81 -14.62
C PRO A 269 12.89 0.43 -14.11
N LEU A 270 13.19 0.29 -12.81
CA LEU A 270 13.59 -1.00 -12.25
C LEU A 270 12.41 -1.93 -12.01
N PHE A 271 11.20 -1.42 -11.77
CA PHE A 271 10.02 -2.29 -11.69
C PHE A 271 9.64 -2.94 -13.03
N ALA A 272 10.14 -2.44 -14.16
CA ALA A 272 9.98 -3.09 -15.46
C ALA A 272 11.02 -4.19 -15.73
N ASP A 273 12.06 -4.31 -14.90
CA ASP A 273 13.00 -5.44 -14.95
C ASP A 273 12.46 -6.65 -14.18
N PRO A 274 12.36 -7.85 -14.78
CA PRO A 274 11.81 -9.02 -14.11
C PRO A 274 12.57 -9.47 -12.85
N SER A 275 13.89 -9.27 -12.80
CA SER A 275 14.71 -9.70 -11.67
C SER A 275 14.51 -8.78 -10.47
N PHE A 276 14.50 -7.47 -10.71
CA PHE A 276 14.25 -6.47 -9.68
C PHE A 276 12.80 -6.50 -9.21
N ALA A 277 11.83 -6.66 -10.13
CA ALA A 277 10.43 -6.83 -9.77
C ALA A 277 10.21 -8.04 -8.83
N ARG A 278 10.86 -9.18 -9.12
CA ARG A 278 10.81 -10.34 -8.21
C ARG A 278 11.45 -10.00 -6.87
N PHE A 279 12.66 -9.43 -6.87
CA PHE A 279 13.36 -9.03 -5.65
C PHE A 279 12.50 -8.13 -4.75
N SER A 280 11.90 -7.06 -5.31
CA SER A 280 11.02 -6.16 -4.57
C SER A 280 9.77 -6.86 -4.04
N GLN A 281 9.19 -7.79 -4.82
CA GLN A 281 8.06 -8.59 -4.36
C GLN A 281 8.45 -9.49 -3.19
N GLU A 282 9.62 -10.12 -3.20
CA GLU A 282 10.09 -10.96 -2.08
C GLU A 282 10.23 -10.15 -0.78
N ILE A 283 10.71 -8.89 -0.86
CA ILE A 283 10.73 -7.99 0.30
C ILE A 283 9.31 -7.75 0.82
N GLY A 284 8.35 -7.47 -0.07
CA GLY A 284 6.97 -7.28 0.33
C GLY A 284 6.34 -8.52 0.93
N LEU A 285 6.63 -9.71 0.39
CA LEU A 285 6.15 -10.97 0.95
C LEU A 285 6.72 -11.22 2.35
N ALA A 286 8.00 -10.88 2.56
CA ALA A 286 8.66 -10.99 3.87
C ALA A 286 8.05 -10.05 4.92
N SER A 287 7.42 -8.93 4.52
CA SER A 287 6.79 -7.99 5.45
C SER A 287 5.40 -8.41 5.93
N LEU A 288 4.72 -9.33 5.22
CA LEU A 288 3.35 -9.73 5.55
C LEU A 288 3.31 -10.47 6.90
N GLY A 289 2.71 -9.83 7.91
CA GLY A 289 2.61 -10.39 9.26
C GLY A 289 3.94 -10.42 10.04
N ALA A 290 5.01 -9.79 9.53
CA ALA A 290 6.26 -9.68 10.27
C ALA A 290 6.08 -8.79 11.52
N PRO A 291 6.72 -9.10 12.66
CA PRO A 291 6.76 -8.22 13.83
C PRO A 291 7.39 -6.85 13.51
N ASP A 292 7.10 -5.81 14.30
CA ASP A 292 7.55 -4.44 14.03
C ASP A 292 9.09 -4.31 13.98
N ASP A 293 9.83 -5.03 14.83
CA ASP A 293 11.31 -5.03 14.82
C ASP A 293 11.90 -5.67 13.55
N TYR A 294 11.16 -6.56 12.88
CA TYR A 294 11.52 -7.11 11.58
C TYR A 294 11.12 -6.18 10.44
N ILE A 295 10.00 -5.45 10.56
CA ILE A 295 9.64 -4.40 9.61
C ILE A 295 10.72 -3.31 9.58
N GLU A 296 11.25 -2.91 10.74
CA GLU A 296 12.36 -1.95 10.83
C GLU A 296 13.62 -2.46 10.09
N LYS A 297 13.96 -3.75 10.26
CA LYS A 297 15.09 -4.37 9.55
C LYS A 297 14.86 -4.46 8.05
N LEU A 298 13.63 -4.73 7.60
CA LEU A 298 13.29 -4.75 6.17
C LEU A 298 13.30 -3.35 5.55
N ALA A 299 13.09 -2.31 6.35
CA ALA A 299 13.12 -0.92 5.90
C ALA A 299 14.54 -0.31 5.87
N THR A 300 15.54 -0.99 6.45
CA THR A 300 16.94 -0.55 6.51
C THR A 300 17.74 -1.10 5.34
#